data_AF-A0AAJ0G0D3-F1
#
_entry.id   AF-A0AAJ0G0D3-F1
#
_cell.length_a   1.000
_cell.length_b   1.000
_cell.length_c   1.000
_cell.angle_alpha   90.00
_cell.angle_beta   90.00
_cell.angle_gamma   90.00
#
_symmetry.space_group_name_H-M   'P 1'
#
loop_
_entity.id
_entity.type
_entity.pdbx_description
1 polymer ?
#
loop_
_entity_poly.entity_id
_entity_poly.type
_entity_poly.pdbx_seq_one_letter_code
_entity_poly.pdbx_strand_id
1 'polypeptide(L)'
;MSKRVADENGSGPLKGGDRPEAMDIDDREMGEFEDEFEDEFESEDEIFEAGVDGRPDAEREAEEKAGAMEVDQGTFIVGRNKLEPGQTLAPDLSTYEMLHNLSTPWPCLSFDLVRDSLGDNRKAYPATMYMVAGTQAESAKTSDNQLLVNKFSGLSRMDKEDEEDSDNDEDDEDADPILESRSIPLNSTTNRIRAHQIPNNEPGRPATTLTATMTESTNVFIHDVTPHLASFDNPGTTITAQQNKPISTIRAHKAEGYAVDWSPTVPGGKLLTGDNDGLIYVTTRTDGGGWVTDNRPFQGHTGSVEEIQWSPSEQSVFASASSDGTVRVWDIRSKSRKPAITVQVSNYDINVMSWSRQTSHLLATGADDGTWGVWDLRQWKDNADKPQPLASFNFHKEQITSLEWHPTDDSIMAVAAGDNTVTLWDLAVELDDEESKDTGGVKDVPPQLLFVHYLKDAKEVHWHPQITGSLVATGEEFSVFRTISV
;
A
#
# COMPACT_ATOMS: atom_id res chain seq x y z
N MET A 1 24.23 23.37 -19.50
CA MET A 1 25.14 23.62 -20.64
C MET A 1 25.85 24.95 -20.45
N SER A 2 27.11 24.92 -19.99
CA SER A 2 28.20 25.80 -20.43
C SER A 2 29.50 25.15 -19.93
N LYS A 3 30.55 25.18 -20.76
CA LYS A 3 31.72 24.30 -20.73
C LYS A 3 32.98 25.16 -20.87
N ARG A 4 34.00 24.93 -20.04
CA ARG A 4 35.46 25.14 -20.26
C ARG A 4 36.18 24.75 -18.94
N VAL A 5 36.83 23.59 -18.86
CA VAL A 5 38.13 23.10 -19.39
C VAL A 5 39.34 23.59 -18.59
N ALA A 6 40.06 22.58 -18.13
CA ALA A 6 41.24 22.48 -17.28
C ALA A 6 42.48 23.26 -17.75
N ASP A 7 43.41 23.48 -16.81
CA ASP A 7 44.74 22.87 -16.97
C ASP A 7 45.44 22.62 -15.63
N GLU A 8 46.29 21.60 -15.68
CA GLU A 8 47.02 20.92 -14.61
C GLU A 8 48.28 21.64 -14.11
N ASN A 9 48.87 21.02 -13.07
CA ASN A 9 50.22 21.13 -12.50
C ASN A 9 50.24 21.91 -11.18
N GLY A 10 50.57 21.32 -10.04
CA GLY A 10 51.46 20.18 -9.80
C GLY A 10 52.66 20.70 -9.01
N SER A 11 52.74 20.38 -7.72
CA SER A 11 53.96 20.15 -6.94
C SER A 11 53.61 20.13 -5.44
N GLY A 12 53.96 19.02 -4.79
CA GLY A 12 53.74 18.82 -3.37
C GLY A 12 54.80 19.51 -2.49
N PRO A 13 55.13 18.88 -1.35
CA PRO A 13 54.67 19.28 -0.02
C PRO A 13 55.81 19.89 0.79
N LEU A 14 55.59 20.37 2.03
CA LEU A 14 56.57 20.27 3.12
C LEU A 14 55.97 20.60 4.50
N LYS A 15 56.46 19.83 5.48
CA LYS A 15 56.11 19.75 6.91
C LYS A 15 56.84 20.80 7.77
N GLY A 16 56.37 20.95 9.01
CA GLY A 16 57.24 21.01 10.21
C GLY A 16 57.29 22.35 10.92
N GLY A 17 56.88 22.37 12.19
CA GLY A 17 56.87 23.56 13.05
C GLY A 17 58.21 23.91 13.70
N ASP A 18 58.26 25.10 14.29
CA ASP A 18 58.69 25.37 15.67
C ASP A 18 58.48 26.86 16.01
N ARG A 19 58.15 27.12 17.28
CA ARG A 19 57.97 28.44 17.91
C ARG A 19 59.32 29.12 18.22
N PRO A 20 59.27 30.40 18.65
CA PRO A 20 59.91 30.71 19.93
C PRO A 20 59.09 31.56 20.90
N GLU A 21 59.28 31.21 22.18
CA GLU A 21 59.17 31.90 23.48
C GLU A 21 59.66 33.38 23.52
N ALA A 22 59.48 34.24 24.51
CA ALA A 22 58.84 34.30 25.85
C ALA A 22 58.83 35.79 26.30
N MET A 23 58.08 36.13 27.36
CA MET A 23 58.63 36.77 28.58
C MET A 23 57.57 36.93 29.68
N ASP A 24 57.92 36.41 30.85
CA ASP A 24 57.25 36.54 32.16
C ASP A 24 57.18 37.99 32.67
N ILE A 25 56.24 38.28 33.57
CA ILE A 25 56.48 38.83 34.92
C ILE A 25 55.18 38.81 35.75
N ASP A 26 55.41 38.68 37.05
CA ASP A 26 54.65 38.08 38.14
C ASP A 26 53.84 39.07 39.01
N ASP A 27 52.85 38.51 39.70
CA ASP A 27 52.06 38.89 40.89
C ASP A 27 52.15 40.30 41.53
N ARG A 28 50.97 40.87 41.83
CA ARG A 28 50.44 41.15 43.21
C ARG A 28 49.27 42.15 43.21
N GLU A 29 48.17 41.74 43.85
CA GLU A 29 47.36 42.41 44.90
C GLU A 29 46.97 43.91 44.76
N MET A 30 45.78 44.26 45.31
CA MET A 30 45.15 45.59 45.47
C MET A 30 44.21 45.96 44.31
N GLY A 31 42.93 46.30 44.46
CA GLY A 31 42.15 46.81 45.60
C GLY A 31 41.38 48.06 45.11
N GLU A 32 40.09 48.14 45.48
CA GLU A 32 39.26 49.38 45.62
C GLU A 32 38.95 50.19 44.34
N PHE A 33 37.68 50.30 43.90
CA PHE A 33 36.53 51.14 44.37
C PHE A 33 36.31 52.34 43.43
N GLU A 34 35.04 52.49 43.01
CA GLU A 34 34.28 53.71 42.64
C GLU A 34 34.82 54.61 41.50
N ASP A 35 34.02 55.33 40.72
CA ASP A 35 32.59 55.50 40.40
C ASP A 35 32.61 56.61 39.33
N GLU A 36 31.62 56.70 38.44
CA GLU A 36 31.10 58.04 38.07
C GLU A 36 29.84 57.91 37.20
N PHE A 37 28.71 58.29 37.81
CA PHE A 37 27.45 58.76 37.21
C PHE A 37 26.58 57.72 36.50
N GLU A 38 25.26 57.70 36.66
CA GLU A 38 24.31 58.27 37.61
C GLU A 38 22.96 57.65 37.18
N ASP A 39 22.04 57.52 38.13
CA ASP A 39 20.77 56.82 38.00
C ASP A 39 19.82 57.50 36.98
N GLU A 40 19.08 56.72 36.18
CA GLU A 40 17.66 57.03 35.91
C GLU A 40 16.86 55.81 35.42
N PHE A 41 15.64 55.73 35.94
CA PHE A 41 14.71 54.59 35.96
C PHE A 41 13.97 54.32 34.63
N GLU A 42 13.62 53.04 34.46
CA GLU A 42 12.38 52.45 33.91
C GLU A 42 11.69 53.08 32.67
N SER A 43 11.68 52.30 31.58
CA SER A 43 10.44 52.05 30.82
C SER A 43 10.48 50.65 30.21
N GLU A 44 9.58 49.78 30.66
CA GLU A 44 9.15 48.58 29.96
C GLU A 44 8.48 49.02 28.64
N ASP A 45 9.20 48.95 27.53
CA ASP A 45 8.57 48.92 26.21
C ASP A 45 8.91 47.56 25.59
N GLU A 46 7.97 46.62 25.72
CA GLU A 46 7.90 45.41 24.90
C GLU A 46 8.00 45.82 23.42
N ILE A 47 9.09 45.42 22.78
CA ILE A 47 9.24 45.53 21.33
C ILE A 47 8.32 44.46 20.73
N PHE A 48 7.09 44.86 20.39
CA PHE A 48 6.21 44.05 19.54
C PHE A 48 6.84 43.95 18.14
N GLU A 49 7.23 42.74 17.76
CA GLU A 49 7.70 42.43 16.41
C GLU A 49 6.51 42.55 15.45
N ALA A 50 6.27 43.75 14.93
CA ALA A 50 5.25 43.97 13.93
C ALA A 50 5.66 43.28 12.62
N GLY A 51 4.83 42.35 12.15
CA GLY A 51 4.97 41.75 10.83
C GLY A 51 5.00 42.79 9.70
N VAL A 52 5.30 42.35 8.47
CA VAL A 52 5.61 43.18 7.28
C VAL A 52 4.52 44.22 6.89
N ASP A 53 3.35 44.20 7.52
CA ASP A 53 2.24 45.14 7.34
C ASP A 53 1.93 46.05 8.56
N GLY A 54 2.68 45.94 9.65
CA GLY A 54 2.59 46.84 10.81
C GLY A 54 1.42 46.56 11.77
N ARG A 55 0.76 45.39 11.69
CA ARG A 55 -0.34 44.99 12.57
C ARG A 55 0.13 44.05 13.69
N PRO A 56 -0.49 44.07 14.89
CA PRO A 56 -0.23 43.09 15.94
C PRO A 56 -0.63 41.68 15.51
N ASP A 57 0.15 40.65 15.86
CA ASP A 57 -0.14 39.25 15.51
C ASP A 57 -1.51 38.80 16.01
N ALA A 58 -1.95 39.29 17.17
CA ALA A 58 -3.28 39.00 17.70
C ALA A 58 -4.43 39.50 16.79
N GLU A 59 -4.26 40.60 16.06
CA GLU A 59 -5.27 41.06 15.08
C GLU A 59 -5.24 40.23 13.81
N ARG A 60 -4.06 39.72 13.41
CA ARG A 60 -3.88 38.85 12.25
C ARG A 60 -4.47 37.46 12.50
N GLU A 61 -4.18 36.86 13.64
CA GLU A 61 -4.76 35.60 14.09
C GLU A 61 -6.27 35.71 14.27
N ALA A 62 -6.77 36.87 14.74
CA ALA A 62 -8.20 37.12 14.85
C ALA A 62 -8.88 37.27 13.48
N GLU A 63 -8.23 37.89 12.48
CA GLU A 63 -8.73 37.95 11.10
C GLU A 63 -8.65 36.59 10.40
N GLU A 64 -7.60 35.78 10.62
CA GLU A 64 -7.50 34.41 10.12
C GLU A 64 -8.58 33.51 10.75
N LYS A 65 -8.82 33.63 12.06
CA LYS A 65 -9.94 32.94 12.73
C LYS A 65 -11.32 33.46 12.30
N ALA A 66 -11.45 34.75 11.97
CA ALA A 66 -12.71 35.32 11.48
C ALA A 66 -12.98 34.97 10.00
N GLY A 67 -11.93 34.68 9.23
CA GLY A 67 -11.99 34.20 7.85
C GLY A 67 -12.04 32.67 7.74
N ALA A 68 -11.71 31.95 8.81
CA ALA A 68 -11.84 30.49 8.87
C ALA A 68 -13.31 30.10 8.72
N MET A 69 -13.61 29.37 7.66
CA MET A 69 -14.91 28.73 7.51
C MET A 69 -15.15 27.84 8.73
N GLU A 70 -16.35 27.91 9.31
CA GLU A 70 -16.75 27.04 10.40
C GLU A 70 -16.67 25.57 9.92
N VAL A 71 -15.61 24.87 10.33
CA VAL A 71 -15.40 23.46 9.98
C VAL A 71 -16.25 22.63 10.93
N ASP A 72 -17.24 21.92 10.39
CA ASP A 72 -17.98 20.92 11.16
C ASP A 72 -17.01 19.79 11.54
N GLN A 73 -16.65 19.72 12.83
CA GLN A 73 -15.79 18.68 13.39
C GLN A 73 -16.56 17.37 13.69
N GLY A 74 -17.84 17.27 13.30
CA GLY A 74 -18.60 16.04 13.44
C GLY A 74 -17.99 14.88 12.65
N THR A 75 -17.95 13.68 13.25
CA THR A 75 -17.49 12.48 12.57
C THR A 75 -18.36 12.17 11.35
N PHE A 76 -17.75 12.23 10.16
CA PHE A 76 -18.41 11.90 8.91
C PHE A 76 -18.20 10.43 8.55
N ILE A 77 -19.29 9.67 8.41
CA ILE A 77 -19.25 8.28 7.97
C ILE A 77 -19.80 8.19 6.56
N VAL A 78 -18.91 7.83 5.64
CA VAL A 78 -19.22 7.64 4.23
C VAL A 78 -20.34 6.60 4.06
N GLY A 79 -21.30 6.91 3.19
CA GLY A 79 -22.50 6.09 2.97
C GLY A 79 -23.64 6.30 3.98
N ARG A 80 -23.41 7.05 5.07
CA ARG A 80 -24.45 7.39 6.07
C ARG A 80 -24.67 8.89 6.18
N ASN A 81 -23.58 9.63 6.20
CA ASN A 81 -23.58 11.07 6.09
C ASN A 81 -23.58 11.43 4.60
N LYS A 82 -24.31 12.50 4.26
CA LYS A 82 -24.36 13.02 2.89
C LYS A 82 -23.59 14.34 2.87
N LEU A 83 -22.59 14.44 1.99
CA LEU A 83 -21.93 15.71 1.71
C LEU A 83 -22.92 16.64 1.01
N GLU A 84 -23.07 17.85 1.53
CA GLU A 84 -23.78 18.91 0.84
C GLU A 84 -22.94 19.44 -0.33
N PRO A 85 -23.57 20.00 -1.39
CA PRO A 85 -22.83 20.54 -2.53
C PRO A 85 -21.78 21.57 -2.10
N GLY A 86 -20.50 21.30 -2.44
CA GLY A 86 -19.37 22.18 -2.12
C GLY A 86 -18.60 21.81 -0.85
N GLN A 87 -19.04 20.81 -0.08
CA GLN A 87 -18.27 20.26 1.03
C GLN A 87 -17.22 19.24 0.54
N THR A 88 -16.06 19.23 1.20
CA THR A 88 -14.98 18.26 0.99
C THR A 88 -14.65 17.58 2.31
N LEU A 89 -14.25 16.31 2.26
CA LEU A 89 -13.74 15.60 3.42
C LEU A 89 -12.24 15.87 3.55
N ALA A 90 -11.80 16.16 4.76
CA ALA A 90 -10.41 16.12 5.15
C ALA A 90 -10.22 14.97 6.15
N PRO A 91 -9.16 14.16 6.02
CA PRO A 91 -8.86 13.15 7.02
C PRO A 91 -8.49 13.81 8.36
N ASP A 92 -8.93 13.22 9.47
CA ASP A 92 -8.42 13.56 10.79
C ASP A 92 -7.02 12.96 10.96
N LEU A 93 -6.00 13.81 10.85
CA LEU A 93 -4.59 13.39 10.85
C LEU A 93 -4.14 12.79 12.18
N SER A 94 -4.81 13.12 13.30
CA SER A 94 -4.48 12.56 14.62
C SER A 94 -4.68 11.04 14.71
N THR A 95 -5.49 10.48 13.79
CA THR A 95 -5.81 9.06 13.72
C THR A 95 -4.83 8.24 12.87
N TYR A 96 -3.85 8.91 12.24
CA TYR A 96 -2.81 8.29 11.43
C TYR A 96 -1.43 8.45 12.09
N GLU A 97 -0.64 7.38 12.09
CA GLU A 97 0.81 7.51 12.30
C GLU A 97 1.52 7.99 11.03
N MET A 98 1.01 7.63 9.85
CA MET A 98 1.55 7.99 8.55
C MET A 98 0.39 8.08 7.55
N LEU A 99 0.36 9.12 6.72
CA LEU A 99 -0.58 9.25 5.62
C LEU A 99 0.05 10.06 4.48
N HIS A 100 0.27 9.41 3.33
CA HIS A 100 0.84 10.02 2.14
C HIS A 100 0.03 9.65 0.91
N ASN A 101 -0.42 10.64 0.16
CA ASN A 101 -1.14 10.44 -1.09
C ASN A 101 -0.23 10.82 -2.27
N LEU A 102 -0.08 9.90 -3.22
CA LEU A 102 0.79 10.09 -4.38
C LEU A 102 0.09 9.64 -5.66
N SER A 103 0.13 10.52 -6.66
CA SER A 103 -0.52 10.30 -7.95
C SER A 103 0.44 9.72 -8.99
N THR A 104 -0.05 8.76 -9.77
CA THR A 104 0.60 8.27 -11.00
C THR A 104 0.02 8.97 -12.24
N PRO A 105 0.69 8.93 -13.41
CA PRO A 105 0.19 9.58 -14.62
C PRO A 105 -1.20 9.10 -15.06
N TRP A 106 -1.53 7.87 -14.72
CA TRP A 106 -2.83 7.24 -14.95
C TRP A 106 -3.24 6.48 -13.68
N PRO A 107 -4.54 6.37 -13.37
CA PRO A 107 -5.02 5.52 -12.29
C PRO A 107 -4.59 4.08 -12.50
N CYS A 108 -4.38 3.35 -11.41
CA CYS A 108 -4.04 1.94 -11.46
C CYS A 108 -5.19 1.12 -10.88
N LEU A 109 -5.72 0.18 -11.68
CA LEU A 109 -6.75 -0.74 -11.20
C LEU A 109 -6.18 -1.74 -10.21
N SER A 110 -4.93 -2.14 -10.43
CA SER A 110 -4.27 -3.12 -9.59
C SER A 110 -2.79 -2.82 -9.39
N PHE A 111 -2.31 -3.20 -8.22
CA PHE A 111 -0.90 -3.15 -7.84
C PHE A 111 -0.54 -4.33 -6.93
N ASP A 112 0.74 -4.51 -6.68
CA ASP A 112 1.24 -5.48 -5.71
C ASP A 112 2.55 -4.99 -5.08
N LEU A 113 2.74 -5.30 -3.80
CA LEU A 113 3.89 -4.86 -3.02
C LEU A 113 5.08 -5.78 -3.25
N VAL A 114 6.26 -5.19 -3.36
CA VAL A 114 7.51 -5.92 -3.60
C VAL A 114 8.35 -5.86 -2.34
N ARG A 115 8.76 -7.02 -1.83
CA ARG A 115 9.66 -7.07 -0.66
C ARG A 115 11.05 -6.58 -1.07
N ASP A 116 11.66 -5.79 -0.20
CA ASP A 116 12.99 -5.22 -0.34
C ASP A 116 13.99 -5.88 0.64
N SER A 117 15.23 -5.41 0.60
CA SER A 117 16.33 -5.85 1.45
C SER A 117 16.57 -4.95 2.67
N LEU A 118 15.64 -4.07 3.03
CA LEU A 118 15.77 -3.14 4.16
C LEU A 118 15.38 -3.77 5.51
N GLY A 119 14.90 -5.02 5.49
CA GLY A 119 14.53 -5.79 6.67
C GLY A 119 13.02 -5.94 6.84
N ASP A 120 12.62 -6.86 7.73
CA ASP A 120 11.22 -7.11 8.08
C ASP A 120 10.85 -6.39 9.39
N ASN A 121 9.55 -6.20 9.64
CA ASN A 121 9.00 -5.53 10.83
C ASN A 121 9.54 -4.11 11.06
N ARG A 122 9.74 -3.38 9.96
CA ARG A 122 10.22 -1.99 9.99
C ARG A 122 9.13 -1.09 10.58
N LYS A 123 9.55 -0.22 11.50
CA LYS A 123 8.72 0.80 12.17
C LYS A 123 9.36 2.20 12.17
N ALA A 124 10.59 2.30 11.68
CA ALA A 124 11.35 3.54 11.63
C ALA A 124 10.93 4.38 10.41
N TYR A 125 10.98 5.69 10.58
CA TYR A 125 10.72 6.70 9.56
C TYR A 125 12.02 7.45 9.19
N PRO A 126 12.11 8.04 7.98
CA PRO A 126 11.16 7.90 6.88
C PRO A 126 11.16 6.48 6.28
N ALA A 127 9.98 5.95 5.97
CA ALA A 127 9.85 4.64 5.36
C ALA A 127 10.13 4.69 3.86
N THR A 128 10.58 3.55 3.33
CA THR A 128 10.73 3.30 1.89
C THR A 128 10.05 1.99 1.54
N MET A 129 9.29 1.96 0.45
CA MET A 129 8.61 0.78 -0.06
C MET A 129 8.63 0.72 -1.58
N TYR A 130 8.45 -0.48 -2.12
CA TYR A 130 8.50 -0.76 -3.55
C TYR A 130 7.22 -1.48 -3.97
N MET A 131 6.71 -1.16 -5.16
CA MET A 131 5.53 -1.84 -5.70
C MET A 131 5.57 -1.89 -7.22
N VAL A 132 4.71 -2.75 -7.77
CA VAL A 132 4.40 -2.77 -9.20
C VAL A 132 2.93 -2.45 -9.39
N ALA A 133 2.59 -1.69 -10.43
CA ALA A 133 1.22 -1.31 -10.72
C ALA A 133 0.95 -1.36 -12.23
N GLY A 134 -0.28 -1.62 -12.62
CA GLY A 134 -0.72 -1.54 -14.01
C GLY A 134 -1.67 -0.37 -14.21
N THR A 135 -1.39 0.47 -15.20
CA THR A 135 -2.21 1.65 -15.48
C THR A 135 -3.51 1.32 -16.21
N GLN A 136 -4.46 2.24 -16.10
CA GLN A 136 -5.69 2.32 -16.88
C GLN A 136 -5.77 3.69 -17.58
N ALA A 137 -5.11 3.79 -18.73
CA ALA A 137 -5.19 4.96 -19.58
C ALA A 137 -6.59 5.08 -20.21
N GLU A 138 -6.97 6.31 -20.57
CA GLU A 138 -8.21 6.59 -21.30
C GLU A 138 -8.33 5.70 -22.56
N SER A 139 -9.53 5.27 -22.92
CA SER A 139 -9.73 4.35 -24.06
C SER A 139 -9.21 4.88 -25.41
N ALA A 140 -9.10 6.21 -25.58
CA ALA A 140 -8.51 6.82 -26.77
C ALA A 140 -6.96 6.76 -26.80
N LYS A 141 -6.34 6.40 -25.66
CA LYS A 141 -4.90 6.37 -25.40
C LYS A 141 -4.45 5.01 -24.88
N THR A 142 -5.05 3.92 -25.35
CA THR A 142 -4.69 2.55 -24.92
C THR A 142 -3.19 2.23 -25.09
N SER A 143 -2.49 2.90 -26.03
CA SER A 143 -1.04 2.80 -26.21
C SER A 143 -0.21 3.38 -25.05
N ASP A 144 -0.83 4.21 -24.22
CA ASP A 144 -0.17 4.91 -23.11
C ASP A 144 -0.22 4.08 -21.82
N ASN A 145 -0.87 2.91 -21.87
CA ASN A 145 -0.86 1.97 -20.77
C ASN A 145 0.56 1.44 -20.50
N GLN A 146 0.88 1.24 -19.23
CA GLN A 146 2.20 0.89 -18.73
C GLN A 146 2.09 -0.03 -17.50
N LEU A 147 3.09 -0.88 -17.34
CA LEU A 147 3.45 -1.47 -16.06
C LEU A 147 4.44 -0.51 -15.41
N LEU A 148 4.07 -0.01 -14.23
CA LEU A 148 4.89 0.86 -13.41
C LEU A 148 5.61 0.01 -12.37
N VAL A 149 6.92 0.20 -12.25
CA VAL A 149 7.71 -0.23 -11.10
C VAL A 149 8.01 1.02 -10.30
N ASN A 150 7.56 1.08 -9.05
CA ASN A 150 7.54 2.29 -8.24
C ASN A 150 8.38 2.11 -6.97
N LYS A 151 9.05 3.19 -6.57
CA LYS A 151 9.71 3.35 -5.27
C LYS A 151 9.12 4.58 -4.59
N PHE A 152 8.60 4.38 -3.39
CA PHE A 152 8.17 5.43 -2.48
C PHE A 152 9.25 5.60 -1.42
N SER A 153 9.69 6.83 -1.20
CA SER A 153 10.69 7.18 -0.17
C SER A 153 10.30 8.48 0.50
N GLY A 154 10.89 8.80 1.66
CA GLY A 154 10.51 10.01 2.41
C GLY A 154 9.13 9.89 3.05
N LEU A 155 8.65 8.67 3.32
CA LEU A 155 7.36 8.49 3.97
C LEU A 155 7.53 8.74 5.47
N SER A 156 7.35 9.98 5.91
CA SER A 156 7.52 10.43 7.30
C SER A 156 6.29 10.11 8.16
N ARG A 157 6.44 10.29 9.47
CA ARG A 157 5.34 10.23 10.44
C ARG A 157 4.52 11.52 10.36
N MET A 158 3.23 11.47 10.70
CA MET A 158 2.44 12.70 10.84
C MET A 158 2.87 13.47 12.11
N ASP A 159 3.01 14.79 11.99
CA ASP A 159 3.26 15.67 13.14
C ASP A 159 2.07 15.64 14.10
N LYS A 160 2.35 15.45 15.38
CA LYS A 160 1.34 15.57 16.43
C LYS A 160 1.45 16.96 17.02
N GLU A 161 0.42 17.78 16.85
CA GLU A 161 0.34 19.17 17.32
C GLU A 161 0.51 19.37 18.85
N ASP A 162 0.69 18.29 19.64
CA ASP A 162 0.73 18.30 21.11
C ASP A 162 2.14 18.06 21.74
N GLU A 163 3.21 17.89 20.96
CA GLU A 163 4.57 17.76 21.51
C GLU A 163 5.28 19.13 21.58
N GLU A 164 4.84 20.01 22.50
CA GLU A 164 5.53 21.29 22.83
C GLU A 164 6.88 21.10 23.58
N ASP A 165 7.41 19.89 23.73
CA ASP A 165 8.67 19.64 24.45
C ASP A 165 9.45 18.47 23.85
N SER A 166 10.30 18.76 22.85
CA SER A 166 11.46 17.90 22.56
C SER A 166 12.48 18.65 21.70
N ASP A 167 13.61 19.03 22.30
CA ASP A 167 14.87 19.39 21.64
C ASP A 167 15.39 18.21 20.77
N ASN A 168 14.69 17.85 19.69
CA ASN A 168 15.22 16.98 18.65
C ASN A 168 15.73 17.86 17.53
N ASP A 169 17.01 17.70 17.17
CA ASP A 169 17.66 18.43 16.08
C ASP A 169 16.84 18.34 14.76
N GLU A 170 16.06 19.39 14.50
CA GLU A 170 15.13 19.57 13.37
C GLU A 170 15.86 19.81 12.04
N ASP A 171 16.46 18.78 11.44
CA ASP A 171 16.92 18.88 10.04
C ASP A 171 16.58 17.67 9.15
N ASP A 172 16.10 16.54 9.70
CA ASP A 172 15.93 15.29 8.93
C ASP A 172 14.51 14.65 8.96
N GLU A 173 13.51 15.22 9.64
CA GLU A 173 12.19 14.56 9.83
C GLU A 173 11.08 14.95 8.82
N ASP A 174 11.23 16.08 8.10
CA ASP A 174 10.20 16.60 7.16
C ASP A 174 10.56 16.42 5.67
N ALA A 175 10.98 15.21 5.29
CA ALA A 175 11.19 14.93 3.87
C ALA A 175 9.85 14.74 3.15
N ASP A 176 9.57 15.57 2.13
CA ASP A 176 8.42 15.36 1.24
C ASP A 176 8.45 13.94 0.64
N PRO A 177 7.30 13.24 0.57
CA PRO A 177 7.26 11.89 0.01
C PRO A 177 7.57 11.93 -1.50
N ILE A 178 8.47 11.05 -1.93
CA ILE A 178 8.94 10.97 -3.32
C ILE A 178 8.45 9.68 -3.94
N LEU A 179 7.78 9.80 -5.10
CA LEU A 179 7.46 8.70 -5.99
C LEU A 179 8.39 8.67 -7.20
N GLU A 180 9.28 7.69 -7.25
CA GLU A 180 10.06 7.38 -8.45
C GLU A 180 9.44 6.21 -9.22
N SER A 181 9.28 6.37 -10.54
CA SER A 181 8.73 5.32 -11.41
C SER A 181 9.68 4.90 -12.51
N ARG A 182 9.60 3.62 -12.89
CA ARG A 182 10.16 3.05 -14.12
C ARG A 182 9.02 2.37 -14.89
N SER A 183 8.85 2.74 -16.15
CA SER A 183 7.73 2.27 -16.96
C SER A 183 8.13 1.20 -17.97
N ILE A 184 7.30 0.17 -18.08
CA ILE A 184 7.33 -0.82 -19.16
C ILE A 184 6.05 -0.62 -19.98
N PRO A 185 6.13 -0.31 -21.29
CA PRO A 185 4.93 -0.11 -22.11
C PRO A 185 4.04 -1.36 -22.16
N LEU A 186 2.74 -1.18 -21.88
CA LEU A 186 1.70 -2.18 -22.06
C LEU A 186 0.68 -1.61 -23.03
N ASN A 187 0.52 -2.16 -24.23
CA ASN A 187 -0.45 -1.61 -25.21
C ASN A 187 -1.91 -2.02 -24.91
N SER A 188 -2.25 -2.23 -23.64
CA SER A 188 -3.54 -2.77 -23.18
C SER A 188 -3.71 -2.47 -21.70
N THR A 189 -4.94 -2.18 -21.27
CA THR A 189 -5.29 -1.93 -19.87
C THR A 189 -4.94 -3.14 -18.99
N THR A 190 -4.40 -2.88 -17.81
CA THR A 190 -4.15 -3.93 -16.81
C THR A 190 -5.39 -4.16 -15.97
N ASN A 191 -5.88 -5.40 -15.96
CA ASN A 191 -7.00 -5.82 -15.12
C ASN A 191 -6.52 -6.23 -13.73
N ARG A 192 -5.42 -7.00 -13.66
CA ARG A 192 -4.76 -7.39 -12.41
C ARG A 192 -3.26 -7.57 -12.60
N ILE A 193 -2.49 -7.20 -11.59
CA ILE A 193 -1.05 -7.50 -11.52
C ILE A 193 -0.71 -8.16 -10.18
N ARG A 194 0.14 -9.18 -10.24
CA ARG A 194 0.74 -9.82 -9.06
C ARG A 194 2.24 -10.00 -9.22
N ALA A 195 3.00 -9.73 -8.17
CA ALA A 195 4.43 -9.92 -8.09
C ALA A 195 4.77 -11.27 -7.45
N HIS A 196 5.91 -11.83 -7.85
CA HIS A 196 6.46 -13.04 -7.25
C HIS A 196 7.97 -12.96 -7.23
N GLN A 197 8.55 -13.14 -6.05
CA GLN A 197 9.99 -13.12 -5.88
C GLN A 197 10.53 -14.54 -5.79
N ILE A 198 11.43 -14.87 -6.71
CA ILE A 198 12.19 -16.11 -6.69
C ILE A 198 13.44 -15.85 -5.85
N PRO A 199 13.59 -16.49 -4.66
CA PRO A 199 14.77 -16.32 -3.83
C PRO A 199 16.03 -16.72 -4.59
N ASN A 200 17.12 -16.00 -4.35
CA ASN A 200 18.43 -16.36 -4.88
C ASN A 200 19.24 -17.09 -3.81
N ASN A 201 19.94 -18.15 -4.20
CA ASN A 201 20.82 -18.90 -3.31
C ASN A 201 22.22 -18.26 -3.18
N GLU A 202 22.53 -17.26 -4.02
CA GLU A 202 23.80 -16.52 -3.99
C GLU A 202 23.73 -15.36 -2.99
N PRO A 203 24.63 -15.29 -1.99
CA PRO A 203 24.68 -14.19 -1.03
C PRO A 203 24.87 -12.83 -1.72
N GLY A 204 24.07 -11.84 -1.35
CA GLY A 204 24.17 -10.47 -1.86
C GLY A 204 23.56 -10.24 -3.25
N ARG A 205 23.02 -11.28 -3.90
CA ARG A 205 22.26 -11.11 -5.14
C ARG A 205 20.76 -10.97 -4.81
N PRO A 206 20.08 -9.92 -5.29
CA PRO A 206 18.66 -9.74 -5.02
C PRO A 206 17.83 -10.88 -5.63
N ALA A 207 16.67 -11.12 -5.03
CA ALA A 207 15.68 -12.04 -5.57
C ALA A 207 15.26 -11.60 -6.98
N THR A 208 14.93 -12.56 -7.85
CA THR A 208 14.34 -12.24 -9.15
C THR A 208 12.87 -11.91 -8.94
N THR A 209 12.47 -10.68 -9.22
CA THR A 209 11.08 -10.24 -9.12
C THR A 209 10.40 -10.38 -10.48
N LEU A 210 9.44 -11.29 -10.54
CA LEU A 210 8.56 -11.49 -11.67
C LEU A 210 7.22 -10.81 -11.43
N THR A 211 6.59 -10.34 -12.50
CA THR A 211 5.19 -9.90 -12.46
C THR A 211 4.36 -10.74 -13.40
N ALA A 212 3.11 -11.00 -13.05
CA ALA A 212 2.08 -11.50 -13.96
C ALA A 212 1.02 -10.41 -14.13
N THR A 213 0.85 -9.93 -15.36
CA THR A 213 -0.08 -8.86 -15.70
C THR A 213 -1.17 -9.43 -16.60
N MET A 214 -2.39 -9.54 -16.08
CA MET A 214 -3.57 -9.90 -16.86
C MET A 214 -4.19 -8.63 -17.45
N THR A 215 -4.53 -8.67 -18.73
CA THR A 215 -4.97 -7.50 -19.50
C THR A 215 -6.28 -7.77 -20.23
N GLU A 216 -6.99 -6.71 -20.58
CA GLU A 216 -8.20 -6.76 -21.43
C GLU A 216 -7.93 -7.44 -22.80
N SER A 217 -6.65 -7.51 -23.24
CA SER A 217 -6.26 -8.21 -24.47
C SER A 217 -6.32 -9.75 -24.40
N THR A 218 -6.81 -10.32 -23.29
CA THR A 218 -6.84 -11.77 -22.98
C THR A 218 -5.45 -12.41 -22.74
N ASN A 219 -4.38 -11.64 -22.95
CA ASN A 219 -3.03 -12.11 -22.71
C ASN A 219 -2.64 -11.86 -21.25
N VAL A 220 -1.87 -12.80 -20.70
CA VAL A 220 -1.15 -12.60 -19.43
C VAL A 220 0.33 -12.46 -19.75
N PHE A 221 0.90 -11.30 -19.42
CA PHE A 221 2.30 -11.01 -19.62
C PHE A 221 3.10 -11.32 -18.37
N ILE A 222 4.22 -12.03 -18.53
CA ILE A 222 5.19 -12.22 -17.45
C ILE A 222 6.41 -11.36 -17.75
N HIS A 223 6.73 -10.42 -16.87
CA HIS A 223 7.94 -9.59 -16.96
C HIS A 223 8.91 -9.93 -15.83
N ASP A 224 10.21 -9.76 -16.10
CA ASP A 224 11.24 -9.69 -15.06
C ASP A 224 11.53 -8.20 -14.81
N VAL A 225 11.12 -7.71 -13.64
CA VAL A 225 11.26 -6.31 -13.23
C VAL A 225 12.46 -6.08 -12.32
N THR A 226 13.28 -7.11 -12.09
CA THR A 226 14.50 -7.02 -11.28
C THR A 226 15.44 -5.89 -11.76
N PRO A 227 15.67 -5.70 -13.07
CA PRO A 227 16.52 -4.60 -13.55
C PRO A 227 15.94 -3.22 -13.22
N HIS A 228 14.62 -3.07 -13.27
CA HIS A 228 13.92 -1.81 -12.99
C HIS A 228 14.03 -1.44 -11.51
N LEU A 229 13.81 -2.42 -10.63
CA LEU A 229 14.01 -2.26 -9.18
C LEU A 229 15.46 -1.85 -8.86
N ALA A 230 16.43 -2.58 -9.41
CA ALA A 230 17.84 -2.29 -9.20
C ALA A 230 18.25 -0.90 -9.73
N SER A 231 17.54 -0.35 -10.71
CA SER A 231 17.86 0.97 -11.28
C SER A 231 17.61 2.14 -10.32
N PHE A 232 16.79 1.96 -9.28
CA PHE A 232 16.57 3.00 -8.27
C PHE A 232 17.80 3.22 -7.40
N ASP A 233 18.57 2.18 -7.15
CA ASP A 233 19.73 2.25 -6.24
C ASP A 233 21.06 2.39 -7.00
N ASN A 234 21.02 2.36 -8.34
CA ASN A 234 22.19 2.43 -9.21
C ASN A 234 22.07 3.60 -10.20
N PRO A 235 22.49 4.81 -9.82
CA PRO A 235 22.44 5.99 -10.68
C PRO A 235 23.12 5.76 -12.04
N GLY A 236 22.47 6.19 -13.12
CA GLY A 236 22.95 6.02 -14.49
C GLY A 236 22.63 4.67 -15.14
N THR A 237 21.98 3.75 -14.42
CA THR A 237 21.50 2.49 -15.00
C THR A 237 20.50 2.76 -16.12
N THR A 238 20.79 2.27 -17.32
CA THR A 238 19.88 2.36 -18.47
C THR A 238 19.18 1.03 -18.68
N ILE A 239 17.86 1.01 -18.60
CA ILE A 239 17.05 -0.16 -18.93
C ILE A 239 17.02 -0.36 -20.44
N THR A 240 17.42 -1.54 -20.90
CA THR A 240 17.43 -1.88 -22.33
C THR A 240 16.03 -2.20 -22.85
N ALA A 241 15.80 -1.99 -24.14
CA ALA A 241 14.53 -2.38 -24.77
C ALA A 241 14.20 -3.87 -24.66
N GLN A 242 15.22 -4.73 -24.47
CA GLN A 242 15.02 -6.16 -24.26
C GLN A 242 14.54 -6.49 -22.85
N GLN A 243 14.96 -5.72 -21.84
CA GLN A 243 14.49 -5.85 -20.45
C GLN A 243 13.03 -5.37 -20.29
N ASN A 244 12.56 -4.49 -21.17
CA ASN A 244 11.16 -4.09 -21.22
C ASN A 244 10.24 -5.11 -21.92
N LYS A 245 10.77 -6.20 -22.49
CA LYS A 245 9.93 -7.21 -23.13
C LYS A 245 9.46 -8.26 -22.12
N PRO A 246 8.24 -8.79 -22.28
CA PRO A 246 7.80 -9.91 -21.47
C PRO A 246 8.71 -11.13 -21.73
N ILE A 247 9.11 -11.79 -20.66
CA ILE A 247 9.85 -13.06 -20.73
C ILE A 247 8.94 -14.21 -21.17
N SER A 248 7.63 -14.06 -20.97
CA SER A 248 6.62 -14.99 -21.45
C SER A 248 5.28 -14.28 -21.67
N THR A 249 4.47 -14.82 -22.58
CA THR A 249 3.10 -14.38 -22.79
C THR A 249 2.19 -15.60 -22.87
N ILE A 250 1.31 -15.73 -21.89
CA ILE A 250 0.30 -16.78 -21.83
C ILE A 250 -0.88 -16.34 -22.73
N ARG A 251 -1.25 -17.21 -23.68
CA ARG A 251 -2.32 -16.97 -24.67
C ARG A 251 -3.44 -18.01 -24.61
N ALA A 252 -3.61 -18.61 -23.43
CA ALA A 252 -4.56 -19.69 -23.21
C ALA A 252 -6.00 -19.17 -23.23
N HIS A 253 -6.25 -18.04 -22.58
CA HIS A 253 -7.56 -17.42 -22.46
C HIS A 253 -8.14 -16.93 -23.79
N LYS A 254 -9.46 -16.82 -23.84
CA LYS A 254 -10.24 -16.31 -24.99
C LYS A 254 -11.14 -15.14 -24.61
N ALA A 255 -11.41 -14.97 -23.33
CA ALA A 255 -11.96 -13.77 -22.72
C ALA A 255 -10.89 -13.09 -21.85
N GLU A 256 -11.13 -11.84 -21.49
CA GLU A 256 -10.34 -11.17 -20.44
C GLU A 256 -10.67 -11.76 -19.06
N GLY A 257 -9.96 -11.31 -18.04
CA GLY A 257 -10.16 -11.77 -16.67
C GLY A 257 -9.45 -10.90 -15.66
N TYR A 258 -9.76 -11.16 -14.40
CA TYR A 258 -9.20 -10.46 -13.25
C TYR A 258 -8.42 -11.40 -12.32
N ALA A 259 -8.75 -12.69 -12.28
CA ALA A 259 -8.18 -13.63 -11.32
C ALA A 259 -6.73 -14.03 -11.69
N VAL A 260 -5.77 -13.67 -10.83
CA VAL A 260 -4.33 -13.99 -10.97
C VAL A 260 -3.74 -14.28 -9.59
N ASP A 261 -3.02 -15.40 -9.43
CA ASP A 261 -2.27 -15.66 -8.21
C ASP A 261 -1.03 -16.54 -8.41
N TRP A 262 0.04 -16.19 -7.68
CA TRP A 262 1.30 -16.93 -7.64
C TRP A 262 1.30 -17.90 -6.46
N SER A 263 1.79 -19.12 -6.70
CA SER A 263 1.82 -20.15 -5.67
C SER A 263 2.89 -19.84 -4.61
N PRO A 264 2.52 -19.63 -3.34
CA PRO A 264 3.49 -19.36 -2.27
C PRO A 264 4.34 -20.60 -1.95
N THR A 265 3.86 -21.80 -2.29
CA THR A 265 4.51 -23.09 -2.00
C THR A 265 5.34 -23.62 -3.17
N VAL A 266 5.44 -22.85 -4.27
CA VAL A 266 6.31 -23.16 -5.43
C VAL A 266 7.19 -21.95 -5.74
N PRO A 267 8.29 -21.73 -4.99
CA PRO A 267 9.15 -20.55 -5.14
C PRO A 267 9.71 -20.38 -6.56
N GLY A 268 9.88 -21.50 -7.29
CA GLY A 268 10.36 -21.50 -8.67
C GLY A 268 9.42 -20.85 -9.69
N GLY A 269 8.17 -20.56 -9.33
CA GLY A 269 7.19 -19.87 -10.18
C GLY A 269 6.09 -20.81 -10.69
N LYS A 270 4.88 -20.63 -10.15
CA LYS A 270 3.67 -21.32 -10.61
C LYS A 270 2.48 -20.39 -10.45
N LEU A 271 1.71 -20.24 -11.52
CA LEU A 271 0.71 -19.20 -11.68
C LEU A 271 -0.66 -19.81 -11.96
N LEU A 272 -1.69 -19.25 -11.34
CA LEU A 272 -3.08 -19.43 -11.70
C LEU A 272 -3.60 -18.19 -12.40
N THR A 273 -4.39 -18.39 -13.45
CA THR A 273 -5.09 -17.32 -14.16
C THR A 273 -6.52 -17.76 -14.49
N GLY A 274 -7.51 -16.91 -14.23
CA GLY A 274 -8.93 -17.17 -14.48
C GLY A 274 -9.57 -16.07 -15.35
N ASP A 275 -10.47 -16.46 -16.25
CA ASP A 275 -11.16 -15.52 -17.16
C ASP A 275 -12.66 -15.41 -16.93
N ASN A 276 -13.27 -14.47 -17.67
CA ASN A 276 -14.69 -14.17 -17.63
C ASN A 276 -15.58 -15.30 -18.20
N ASP A 277 -14.99 -16.29 -18.89
CA ASP A 277 -15.68 -17.49 -19.39
C ASP A 277 -15.69 -18.63 -18.35
N GLY A 278 -15.17 -18.40 -17.14
CA GLY A 278 -15.12 -19.41 -16.09
C GLY A 278 -13.95 -20.39 -16.23
N LEU A 279 -12.97 -20.10 -17.09
CA LEU A 279 -11.84 -20.99 -17.38
C LEU A 279 -10.62 -20.61 -16.55
N ILE A 280 -10.06 -21.62 -15.88
CA ILE A 280 -8.86 -21.45 -15.05
C ILE A 280 -7.70 -22.24 -15.64
N TYR A 281 -6.56 -21.58 -15.81
CA TYR A 281 -5.33 -22.18 -16.33
C TYR A 281 -4.23 -22.17 -15.28
N VAL A 282 -3.41 -23.21 -15.31
CA VAL A 282 -2.17 -23.32 -14.50
C VAL A 282 -1.00 -23.16 -15.44
N THR A 283 -0.07 -22.27 -15.10
CA THR A 283 1.20 -22.10 -15.80
C THR A 283 2.35 -22.33 -14.84
N THR A 284 3.30 -23.18 -15.21
CA THR A 284 4.47 -23.50 -14.36
C THR A 284 5.76 -23.09 -15.06
N ARG A 285 6.66 -22.46 -14.31
CA ARG A 285 8.02 -22.17 -14.78
C ARG A 285 8.84 -23.46 -14.80
N THR A 286 9.58 -23.68 -15.88
CA THR A 286 10.48 -24.83 -16.02
C THR A 286 11.87 -24.51 -15.48
N ASP A 287 12.66 -25.53 -15.16
CA ASP A 287 14.03 -25.37 -14.65
C ASP A 287 14.94 -24.56 -15.60
N GLY A 288 14.65 -24.61 -16.91
CA GLY A 288 15.34 -23.82 -17.94
C GLY A 288 14.90 -22.35 -18.03
N GLY A 289 14.01 -21.89 -17.13
CA GLY A 289 13.46 -20.53 -17.14
C GLY A 289 12.33 -20.30 -18.14
N GLY A 290 11.90 -21.35 -18.86
CA GLY A 290 10.74 -21.29 -19.74
C GLY A 290 9.42 -21.43 -18.96
N TRP A 291 8.30 -21.37 -19.69
CA TRP A 291 6.96 -21.44 -19.10
C TRP A 291 6.10 -22.44 -19.86
N VAL A 292 5.32 -23.22 -19.13
CA VAL A 292 4.39 -24.20 -19.69
C VAL A 292 3.01 -23.98 -19.08
N THR A 293 2.04 -23.67 -19.93
CA THR A 293 0.61 -23.59 -19.55
C THR A 293 -0.08 -24.90 -19.90
N ASP A 294 -0.85 -25.44 -18.95
CA ASP A 294 -1.68 -26.61 -19.21
C ASP A 294 -2.73 -26.30 -20.30
N ASN A 295 -2.80 -27.16 -21.32
CA ASN A 295 -3.68 -26.92 -22.48
C ASN A 295 -5.18 -27.12 -22.20
N ARG A 296 -5.50 -27.92 -21.19
CA ARG A 296 -6.86 -28.09 -20.68
C ARG A 296 -7.09 -27.05 -19.58
N PRO A 297 -8.25 -26.40 -19.49
CA PRO A 297 -8.59 -25.57 -18.33
C PRO A 297 -9.24 -26.40 -17.21
N PHE A 298 -9.28 -25.85 -16.00
CA PHE A 298 -10.28 -26.23 -15.01
C PHE A 298 -11.56 -25.47 -15.38
N GLN A 299 -12.68 -26.18 -15.38
CA GLN A 299 -13.97 -25.64 -15.79
C GLN A 299 -15.04 -26.17 -14.86
N GLY A 300 -15.85 -25.26 -14.34
CA GLY A 300 -16.93 -25.60 -13.44
C GLY A 300 -17.82 -24.41 -13.11
N HIS A 301 -17.23 -23.23 -12.91
CA HIS A 301 -17.98 -21.98 -12.74
C HIS A 301 -18.90 -21.73 -13.94
N THR A 302 -20.07 -21.15 -13.65
CA THR A 302 -21.04 -20.75 -14.67
C THR A 302 -20.98 -19.27 -15.01
N GLY A 303 -20.17 -18.50 -14.26
CA GLY A 303 -19.87 -17.10 -14.48
C GLY A 303 -18.36 -16.85 -14.54
N SER A 304 -18.01 -15.57 -14.56
CA SER A 304 -16.63 -15.07 -14.55
C SER A 304 -15.89 -15.49 -13.28
N VAL A 305 -14.59 -15.77 -13.38
CA VAL A 305 -13.72 -16.00 -12.23
C VAL A 305 -13.11 -14.66 -11.82
N GLU A 306 -13.62 -14.09 -10.74
CA GLU A 306 -13.22 -12.75 -10.26
C GLU A 306 -11.95 -12.81 -9.40
N GLU A 307 -11.80 -13.88 -8.61
CA GLU A 307 -10.62 -14.07 -7.75
C GLU A 307 -10.17 -15.53 -7.70
N ILE A 308 -8.87 -15.73 -7.55
CA ILE A 308 -8.27 -17.06 -7.39
C ILE A 308 -7.10 -17.00 -6.41
N GLN A 309 -6.99 -17.97 -5.52
CA GLN A 309 -5.84 -18.07 -4.62
C GLN A 309 -5.38 -19.51 -4.45
N TRP A 310 -4.07 -19.73 -4.59
CA TRP A 310 -3.41 -20.95 -4.15
C TRP A 310 -3.56 -21.11 -2.65
N SER A 311 -3.71 -22.36 -2.22
CA SER A 311 -3.65 -22.68 -0.80
C SER A 311 -2.30 -22.23 -0.22
N PRO A 312 -2.30 -21.58 0.95
CA PRO A 312 -1.06 -21.19 1.62
C PRO A 312 -0.25 -22.38 2.13
N SER A 313 -0.86 -23.56 2.25
CA SER A 313 -0.24 -24.76 2.81
C SER A 313 -0.14 -25.93 1.83
N GLU A 314 -1.06 -26.03 0.87
CA GLU A 314 -1.17 -27.19 -0.02
C GLU A 314 -0.78 -26.86 -1.48
N GLN A 315 0.35 -27.37 -1.95
CA GLN A 315 0.93 -27.06 -3.28
C GLN A 315 0.05 -27.42 -4.49
N SER A 316 -0.97 -28.25 -4.27
CA SER A 316 -1.86 -28.75 -5.32
C SER A 316 -3.27 -28.18 -5.25
N VAL A 317 -3.59 -27.41 -4.21
CA VAL A 317 -4.94 -26.94 -3.93
C VAL A 317 -5.03 -25.44 -4.16
N PHE A 318 -6.15 -25.01 -4.73
CA PHE A 318 -6.48 -23.60 -4.85
C PHE A 318 -7.99 -23.40 -4.69
N ALA A 319 -8.39 -22.18 -4.39
CA ALA A 319 -9.78 -21.75 -4.34
C ALA A 319 -10.04 -20.69 -5.40
N SER A 320 -11.26 -20.61 -5.92
CA SER A 320 -11.70 -19.56 -6.82
C SER A 320 -13.08 -19.03 -6.44
N ALA A 321 -13.27 -17.73 -6.58
CA ALA A 321 -14.53 -17.03 -6.43
C ALA A 321 -15.05 -16.55 -7.78
N SER A 322 -16.36 -16.43 -7.92
CA SER A 322 -17.01 -16.16 -9.20
C SER A 322 -18.26 -15.30 -9.07
N SER A 323 -18.60 -14.64 -10.18
CA SER A 323 -19.91 -13.98 -10.36
C SER A 323 -21.10 -14.94 -10.35
N ASP A 324 -20.89 -16.26 -10.36
CA ASP A 324 -21.98 -17.22 -10.09
C ASP A 324 -22.37 -17.31 -8.60
N GLY A 325 -21.76 -16.50 -7.74
CA GLY A 325 -22.00 -16.45 -6.29
C GLY A 325 -21.39 -17.63 -5.52
N THR A 326 -20.60 -18.47 -6.19
CA THR A 326 -19.94 -19.63 -5.58
C THR A 326 -18.47 -19.40 -5.32
N VAL A 327 -17.97 -20.04 -4.25
CA VAL A 327 -16.56 -20.36 -4.11
C VAL A 327 -16.35 -21.84 -4.36
N ARG A 328 -15.27 -22.17 -5.07
CA ARG A 328 -14.90 -23.54 -5.40
C ARG A 328 -13.49 -23.84 -4.95
N VAL A 329 -13.29 -25.04 -4.41
CA VAL A 329 -11.96 -25.58 -4.06
C VAL A 329 -11.59 -26.64 -5.08
N TRP A 330 -10.35 -26.57 -5.55
CA TRP A 330 -9.84 -27.38 -6.65
C TRP A 330 -8.57 -28.11 -6.23
N ASP A 331 -8.31 -29.26 -6.86
CA ASP A 331 -7.07 -29.98 -6.72
C ASP A 331 -6.51 -30.27 -8.12
N ILE A 332 -5.33 -29.74 -8.42
CA ILE A 332 -4.70 -29.90 -9.73
C ILE A 332 -4.29 -31.35 -10.04
N ARG A 333 -4.19 -32.21 -9.02
CA ARG A 333 -3.91 -33.65 -9.18
C ARG A 333 -5.12 -34.38 -9.74
N SER A 334 -6.31 -33.80 -9.62
CA SER A 334 -7.56 -34.39 -10.08
C SER A 334 -7.63 -34.40 -11.61
N LYS A 335 -7.62 -35.61 -12.19
CA LYS A 335 -7.74 -35.81 -13.65
C LYS A 335 -9.07 -35.33 -14.22
N SER A 336 -10.13 -35.27 -13.40
CA SER A 336 -11.43 -34.76 -13.82
C SER A 336 -11.39 -33.25 -14.04
N ARG A 337 -10.51 -32.52 -13.33
CA ARG A 337 -10.40 -31.06 -13.30
C ARG A 337 -11.72 -30.35 -12.98
N LYS A 338 -12.57 -31.07 -12.24
CA LYS A 338 -13.77 -30.54 -11.61
C LYS A 338 -13.43 -30.04 -10.21
N PRO A 339 -14.21 -29.11 -9.65
CA PRO A 339 -14.02 -28.68 -8.28
C PRO A 339 -14.22 -29.88 -7.34
N ALA A 340 -13.42 -29.93 -6.28
CA ALA A 340 -13.59 -30.90 -5.19
C ALA A 340 -14.74 -30.49 -4.26
N ILE A 341 -14.95 -29.17 -4.10
CA ILE A 341 -15.99 -28.58 -3.26
C ILE A 341 -16.56 -27.38 -4.02
N THR A 342 -17.89 -27.25 -4.05
CA THR A 342 -18.60 -26.06 -4.54
C THR A 342 -19.56 -25.58 -3.47
N VAL A 343 -19.49 -24.29 -3.13
CA VAL A 343 -20.29 -23.69 -2.07
C VAL A 343 -20.87 -22.36 -2.54
N GLN A 344 -22.20 -22.22 -2.47
CA GLN A 344 -22.88 -20.95 -2.72
C GLN A 344 -22.75 -20.07 -1.48
N VAL A 345 -21.88 -19.06 -1.53
CA VAL A 345 -21.61 -18.18 -0.38
C VAL A 345 -22.46 -16.90 -0.41
N SER A 346 -22.93 -16.47 -1.59
CA SER A 346 -23.84 -15.33 -1.78
C SER A 346 -24.83 -15.59 -2.91
N ASN A 347 -25.91 -14.80 -2.97
CA ASN A 347 -26.79 -14.75 -4.15
C ASN A 347 -26.35 -13.67 -5.17
N TYR A 348 -25.29 -12.93 -4.84
CA TYR A 348 -24.64 -11.92 -5.67
C TYR A 348 -23.25 -12.40 -6.08
N ASP A 349 -22.65 -11.67 -7.01
CA ASP A 349 -21.31 -11.93 -7.52
C ASP A 349 -20.29 -11.86 -6.36
N ILE A 350 -19.38 -12.85 -6.29
CA ILE A 350 -18.26 -12.80 -5.36
C ILE A 350 -17.07 -12.23 -6.12
N ASN A 351 -16.72 -10.99 -5.80
CA ASN A 351 -15.71 -10.22 -6.50
C ASN A 351 -14.30 -10.53 -5.98
N VAL A 352 -14.17 -10.80 -4.69
CA VAL A 352 -12.86 -10.96 -4.03
C VAL A 352 -12.86 -12.03 -2.95
N MET A 353 -11.66 -12.53 -2.65
CA MET A 353 -11.42 -13.61 -1.70
C MET A 353 -10.00 -13.53 -1.15
N SER A 354 -9.85 -13.79 0.15
CA SER A 354 -8.55 -13.85 0.82
C SER A 354 -8.44 -15.08 1.72
N TRP A 355 -7.44 -15.93 1.45
CA TRP A 355 -7.15 -17.15 2.19
C TRP A 355 -6.09 -16.86 3.24
N SER A 356 -6.47 -16.99 4.52
CA SER A 356 -5.57 -16.69 5.63
C SER A 356 -4.28 -17.50 5.54
N ARG A 357 -3.15 -16.79 5.55
CA ARG A 357 -1.80 -17.38 5.53
C ARG A 357 -1.43 -18.02 6.88
N GLN A 358 -2.00 -17.51 7.97
CA GLN A 358 -1.76 -17.97 9.33
C GLN A 358 -2.65 -19.18 9.66
N THR A 359 -3.93 -19.08 9.34
CA THR A 359 -4.93 -20.09 9.69
C THR A 359 -5.55 -20.67 8.42
N SER A 360 -4.92 -21.72 7.89
CA SER A 360 -5.16 -22.26 6.54
C SER A 360 -6.57 -22.81 6.26
N HIS A 361 -7.45 -22.88 7.25
CA HIS A 361 -8.86 -23.25 7.08
C HIS A 361 -9.80 -22.04 7.06
N LEU A 362 -9.30 -20.82 7.25
CA LEU A 362 -10.07 -19.59 7.17
C LEU A 362 -9.94 -18.98 5.77
N LEU A 363 -11.10 -18.59 5.25
CA LEU A 363 -11.23 -17.91 3.97
C LEU A 363 -12.22 -16.76 4.15
N ALA A 364 -11.90 -15.60 3.63
CA ALA A 364 -12.82 -14.46 3.61
C ALA A 364 -13.22 -14.14 2.17
N THR A 365 -14.44 -13.64 1.97
CA THR A 365 -15.01 -13.32 0.64
C THR A 365 -15.76 -12.00 0.69
N GLY A 366 -15.69 -11.21 -0.38
CA GLY A 366 -16.46 -9.98 -0.57
C GLY A 366 -17.38 -10.08 -1.79
N ALA A 367 -18.61 -9.58 -1.65
CA ALA A 367 -19.65 -9.66 -2.67
C ALA A 367 -20.01 -8.28 -3.25
N ASP A 368 -20.75 -8.31 -4.35
CA ASP A 368 -21.17 -7.12 -5.09
C ASP A 368 -22.21 -6.25 -4.35
N ASP A 369 -22.93 -6.82 -3.39
CA ASP A 369 -23.90 -6.10 -2.55
C ASP A 369 -23.26 -5.38 -1.35
N GLY A 370 -21.92 -5.36 -1.26
CA GLY A 370 -21.18 -4.80 -0.13
C GLY A 370 -21.12 -5.70 1.09
N THR A 371 -21.70 -6.91 1.03
CA THR A 371 -21.55 -7.90 2.09
C THR A 371 -20.19 -8.59 1.97
N TRP A 372 -19.48 -8.74 3.09
CA TRP A 372 -18.34 -9.64 3.17
C TRP A 372 -18.47 -10.58 4.36
N GLY A 373 -17.74 -11.69 4.33
CA GLY A 373 -17.81 -12.70 5.37
C GLY A 373 -16.61 -13.62 5.44
N VAL A 374 -16.51 -14.31 6.57
CA VAL A 374 -15.42 -15.24 6.92
C VAL A 374 -15.99 -16.65 7.03
N TRP A 375 -15.25 -17.62 6.52
CA TRP A 375 -15.69 -19.00 6.35
C TRP A 375 -14.65 -19.98 6.90
N ASP A 376 -15.12 -21.05 7.53
CA ASP A 376 -14.31 -22.21 7.87
C ASP A 376 -14.46 -23.29 6.79
N LEU A 377 -13.39 -23.52 6.05
CA LEU A 377 -13.33 -24.52 4.98
C LEU A 377 -13.62 -25.95 5.48
N ARG A 378 -13.41 -26.25 6.77
CA ARG A 378 -13.72 -27.57 7.36
C ARG A 378 -15.21 -27.82 7.50
N GLN A 379 -16.01 -26.75 7.52
CA GLN A 379 -17.47 -26.83 7.58
C GLN A 379 -18.09 -26.97 6.20
N TRP A 380 -17.32 -26.75 5.13
CA TRP A 380 -17.78 -26.89 3.77
C TRP A 380 -18.00 -28.35 3.41
N LYS A 381 -19.20 -28.65 2.93
CA LYS A 381 -19.58 -29.95 2.41
C LYS A 381 -20.12 -29.75 1.01
N ASP A 382 -19.84 -30.71 0.14
CA ASP A 382 -20.36 -30.68 -1.22
C ASP A 382 -21.89 -30.66 -1.20
N ASN A 383 -22.50 -29.71 -1.92
CA ASN A 383 -23.96 -29.47 -1.97
C ASN A 383 -24.63 -29.20 -0.60
N ALA A 384 -23.94 -28.54 0.35
CA ALA A 384 -24.59 -28.08 1.57
C ALA A 384 -25.64 -26.98 1.26
N ASP A 385 -26.85 -27.12 1.78
CA ASP A 385 -28.02 -26.26 1.48
C ASP A 385 -27.90 -24.79 1.92
N LYS A 386 -26.78 -24.41 2.55
CA LYS A 386 -26.24 -23.04 2.72
C LYS A 386 -25.06 -23.12 3.70
N PRO A 387 -23.84 -22.72 3.32
CA PRO A 387 -22.77 -22.55 4.30
C PRO A 387 -23.18 -21.49 5.32
N GLN A 388 -22.84 -21.70 6.59
CA GLN A 388 -22.94 -20.65 7.60
C GLN A 388 -21.58 -19.94 7.69
N PRO A 389 -21.52 -18.62 7.46
CA PRO A 389 -20.28 -17.88 7.71
C PRO A 389 -19.98 -17.87 9.21
N LEU A 390 -18.70 -17.85 9.57
CA LEU A 390 -18.26 -17.59 10.94
C LEU A 390 -18.60 -16.15 11.36
N ALA A 391 -18.42 -15.21 10.43
CA ALA A 391 -18.77 -13.81 10.59
C ALA A 391 -19.27 -13.26 9.25
N SER A 392 -20.23 -12.34 9.28
CA SER A 392 -20.76 -11.67 8.10
C SER A 392 -21.09 -10.22 8.43
N PHE A 393 -20.63 -9.31 7.57
CA PHE A 393 -20.71 -7.88 7.78
C PHE A 393 -21.40 -7.23 6.59
N ASN A 394 -22.47 -6.47 6.87
CA ASN A 394 -23.19 -5.63 5.90
C ASN A 394 -23.05 -4.17 6.32
N PHE A 395 -21.82 -3.67 6.24
CA PHE A 395 -21.48 -2.29 6.54
C PHE A 395 -21.43 -1.44 5.28
N HIS A 396 -20.66 -1.89 4.29
CA HIS A 396 -20.51 -1.22 2.99
C HIS A 396 -21.84 -1.14 2.24
N LYS A 397 -21.92 -0.22 1.27
CA LYS A 397 -23.14 0.05 0.50
C LYS A 397 -22.99 -0.15 -1.00
N GLU A 398 -21.77 -0.39 -1.44
CA GLU A 398 -21.42 -0.76 -2.81
C GLU A 398 -20.48 -1.97 -2.80
N GLN A 399 -20.15 -2.47 -3.98
CA GLN A 399 -19.38 -3.69 -4.18
C GLN A 399 -18.06 -3.70 -3.40
N ILE A 400 -17.73 -4.84 -2.79
CA ILE A 400 -16.41 -5.05 -2.21
C ILE A 400 -15.40 -5.22 -3.36
N THR A 401 -14.42 -4.34 -3.44
CA THR A 401 -13.43 -4.27 -4.53
C THR A 401 -12.11 -4.93 -4.16
N SER A 402 -11.75 -4.97 -2.86
CA SER A 402 -10.59 -5.68 -2.36
C SER A 402 -10.75 -6.08 -0.90
N LEU A 403 -10.10 -7.17 -0.51
CA LEU A 403 -10.22 -7.77 0.81
C LEU A 403 -8.95 -8.57 1.11
N GLU A 404 -8.29 -8.29 2.24
CA GLU A 404 -7.04 -8.96 2.62
C GLU A 404 -6.92 -9.21 4.14
N TRP A 405 -6.54 -10.44 4.50
CA TRP A 405 -6.08 -10.76 5.85
C TRP A 405 -4.78 -10.04 6.16
N HIS A 406 -4.63 -9.56 7.40
CA HIS A 406 -3.35 -9.05 7.85
C HIS A 406 -2.27 -10.15 7.75
N PRO A 407 -1.04 -9.84 7.29
CA PRO A 407 -0.04 -10.85 6.93
C PRO A 407 0.45 -11.67 8.13
N THR A 408 0.36 -11.13 9.35
CA THR A 408 0.86 -11.77 10.57
C THR A 408 -0.17 -11.88 11.70
N ASP A 409 -1.38 -11.38 11.50
CA ASP A 409 -2.45 -11.38 12.50
C ASP A 409 -3.70 -11.98 11.84
N ASP A 410 -4.26 -13.03 12.43
CA ASP A 410 -5.41 -13.74 11.85
C ASP A 410 -6.76 -13.24 12.38
N SER A 411 -6.77 -12.13 13.13
CA SER A 411 -7.97 -11.41 13.54
C SER A 411 -8.20 -10.13 12.73
N ILE A 412 -7.15 -9.56 12.13
CA ILE A 412 -7.24 -8.27 11.43
C ILE A 412 -7.47 -8.43 9.93
N MET A 413 -8.36 -7.59 9.39
CA MET A 413 -8.74 -7.56 7.98
C MET A 413 -8.75 -6.13 7.44
N ALA A 414 -8.33 -5.97 6.18
CA ALA A 414 -8.57 -4.76 5.39
C ALA A 414 -9.61 -5.02 4.30
N VAL A 415 -10.54 -4.10 4.11
CA VAL A 415 -11.61 -4.20 3.10
C VAL A 415 -11.77 -2.88 2.36
N ALA A 416 -11.64 -2.90 1.04
CA ALA A 416 -11.93 -1.77 0.16
C ALA A 416 -13.26 -1.99 -0.58
N ALA A 417 -14.03 -0.92 -0.77
CA ALA A 417 -15.32 -0.99 -1.44
C ALA A 417 -15.58 0.20 -2.36
N GLY A 418 -16.51 0.02 -3.30
CA GLY A 418 -16.95 1.04 -4.27
C GLY A 418 -17.56 2.29 -3.63
N ASP A 419 -17.92 2.21 -2.36
CA ASP A 419 -18.45 3.34 -1.58
C ASP A 419 -17.37 4.37 -1.17
N ASN A 420 -16.17 4.28 -1.77
CA ASN A 420 -15.00 5.14 -1.53
C ASN A 420 -14.39 4.98 -0.15
N THR A 421 -14.44 3.76 0.41
CA THR A 421 -13.85 3.47 1.71
C THR A 421 -12.88 2.30 1.67
N VAL A 422 -11.84 2.41 2.51
CA VAL A 422 -11.00 1.31 2.96
C VAL A 422 -11.19 1.19 4.46
N THR A 423 -11.56 0.02 4.95
CA THR A 423 -11.92 -0.22 6.35
C THR A 423 -11.02 -1.27 6.97
N LEU A 424 -10.69 -1.10 8.25
CA LEU A 424 -9.94 -2.07 9.04
C LEU A 424 -10.86 -2.70 10.08
N TRP A 425 -10.71 -4.01 10.27
CA TRP A 425 -11.59 -4.79 11.14
C TRP A 425 -10.79 -5.69 12.05
N ASP A 426 -11.25 -5.86 13.29
CA ASP A 426 -10.76 -6.83 14.27
C ASP A 426 -11.85 -7.85 14.60
N LEU A 427 -11.61 -9.09 14.18
CA LEU A 427 -12.51 -10.22 14.37
C LEU A 427 -12.41 -10.87 15.76
N ALA A 428 -11.40 -10.50 16.56
CA ALA A 428 -11.25 -10.97 17.94
C ALA A 428 -12.11 -10.16 18.93
N VAL A 429 -12.72 -9.05 18.50
CA VAL A 429 -13.65 -8.27 19.33
C VAL A 429 -14.91 -9.08 19.60
N GLU A 430 -14.97 -9.65 20.80
CA GLU A 430 -16.13 -10.33 21.36
C GLU A 430 -17.06 -9.32 22.07
N LEU A 431 -18.36 -9.52 21.91
CA LEU A 431 -19.39 -8.68 22.54
C LEU A 431 -19.54 -9.07 24.02
N ASP A 432 -18.95 -8.31 24.95
CA ASP A 432 -19.47 -8.30 26.32
C ASP A 432 -20.71 -7.35 26.36
N ASP A 433 -21.85 -7.90 26.78
CA ASP A 433 -23.23 -7.45 26.48
C ASP A 433 -23.62 -6.02 26.95
N GLU A 434 -22.76 -5.31 27.67
CA GLU A 434 -23.04 -3.98 28.26
C GLU A 434 -22.16 -2.84 27.69
N GLU A 435 -20.90 -3.10 27.32
CA GLU A 435 -19.94 -2.06 26.88
C GLU A 435 -19.87 -1.93 25.34
N SER A 436 -20.12 -3.03 24.62
CA SER A 436 -20.03 -3.14 23.16
C SER A 436 -21.13 -2.39 22.37
N LYS A 437 -22.11 -1.78 23.05
CA LYS A 437 -23.16 -0.97 22.41
C LYS A 437 -22.81 0.51 22.31
N ASP A 438 -21.79 0.98 23.02
CA ASP A 438 -21.34 2.36 22.94
C ASP A 438 -20.33 2.55 21.81
N THR A 439 -20.84 2.63 20.59
CA THR A 439 -20.07 2.97 19.38
C THR A 439 -19.82 4.48 19.29
N GLY A 440 -19.56 5.13 20.43
CA GLY A 440 -19.41 6.60 20.51
C GLY A 440 -20.66 7.35 20.04
N GLY A 441 -21.84 6.76 20.24
CA GLY A 441 -23.12 7.32 19.77
C GLY A 441 -23.47 7.05 18.30
N VAL A 442 -22.64 6.33 17.54
CA VAL A 442 -22.89 6.02 16.12
C VAL A 442 -23.70 4.73 15.97
N LYS A 443 -25.01 4.87 15.76
CA LYS A 443 -25.89 3.70 15.55
C LYS A 443 -25.44 2.84 14.37
N ASP A 444 -25.67 1.53 14.46
CA ASP A 444 -25.49 0.54 13.40
C ASP A 444 -24.04 0.32 12.91
N VAL A 445 -23.02 0.72 13.67
CA VAL A 445 -21.61 0.37 13.38
C VAL A 445 -21.27 -0.95 14.09
N PRO A 446 -20.74 -1.97 13.39
CA PRO A 446 -20.28 -3.18 14.06
C PRO A 446 -19.07 -2.87 14.95
N PRO A 447 -18.99 -3.43 16.16
CA PRO A 447 -17.87 -3.17 17.08
C PRO A 447 -16.52 -3.73 16.58
N GLN A 448 -16.55 -4.66 15.62
CA GLN A 448 -15.36 -5.16 14.94
C GLN A 448 -14.74 -4.11 13.98
N LEU A 449 -15.46 -3.05 13.61
CA LEU A 449 -14.92 -2.00 12.73
C LEU A 449 -13.95 -1.11 13.52
N LEU A 450 -12.67 -1.19 13.20
CA LEU A 450 -11.61 -0.40 13.84
C LEU A 450 -11.41 0.98 13.20
N PHE A 451 -11.51 1.05 11.88
CA PHE A 451 -11.09 2.24 11.14
C PHE A 451 -11.81 2.39 9.80
N VAL A 452 -12.04 3.64 9.38
CA VAL A 452 -12.57 4.00 8.07
C VAL A 452 -11.67 5.05 7.43
N HIS A 453 -11.00 4.68 6.35
CA HIS A 453 -10.22 5.57 5.49
C HIS A 453 -11.03 5.91 4.24
N TYR A 454 -11.16 7.20 3.91
CA TYR A 454 -11.79 7.63 2.66
C TYR A 454 -10.77 7.62 1.52
N LEU A 455 -11.09 6.91 0.44
CA LEU A 455 -10.30 6.90 -0.78
C LEU A 455 -11.25 6.88 -1.97
N LYS A 456 -11.21 7.93 -2.79
CA LYS A 456 -12.08 8.03 -3.96
C LYS A 456 -11.75 6.96 -4.99
N ASP A 457 -12.79 6.31 -5.50
CA ASP A 457 -12.76 5.17 -6.40
C ASP A 457 -11.85 4.03 -5.90
N ALA A 458 -11.96 3.66 -4.62
CA ALA A 458 -11.14 2.60 -4.02
C ALA A 458 -11.27 1.26 -4.76
N LYS A 459 -10.14 0.77 -5.29
CA LYS A 459 -10.07 -0.42 -6.17
C LYS A 459 -9.35 -1.60 -5.53
N GLU A 460 -8.20 -1.35 -4.91
CA GLU A 460 -7.38 -2.40 -4.32
C GLU A 460 -6.66 -1.89 -3.07
N VAL A 461 -6.50 -2.75 -2.06
CA VAL A 461 -5.73 -2.50 -0.84
C VAL A 461 -4.77 -3.67 -0.60
N HIS A 462 -3.56 -3.38 -0.12
CA HIS A 462 -2.58 -4.37 0.32
C HIS A 462 -1.91 -3.97 1.62
N TRP A 463 -1.75 -4.92 2.54
CA TRP A 463 -0.90 -4.78 3.72
C TRP A 463 0.57 -4.83 3.33
N HIS A 464 1.39 -3.92 3.88
CA HIS A 464 2.82 -3.96 3.62
C HIS A 464 3.48 -5.16 4.33
N PRO A 465 4.15 -6.07 3.59
CA PRO A 465 4.66 -7.31 4.18
C PRO A 465 5.85 -7.11 5.12
N GLN A 466 6.47 -5.93 5.14
CA GLN A 466 7.70 -5.64 5.89
C GLN A 466 7.64 -4.38 6.75
N ILE A 467 6.59 -3.56 6.62
CA ILE A 467 6.42 -2.33 7.40
C ILE A 467 5.13 -2.55 8.18
N THR A 468 5.28 -2.85 9.47
CA THR A 468 4.18 -3.35 10.29
C THR A 468 3.08 -2.30 10.41
N GLY A 469 1.82 -2.70 10.21
CA GLY A 469 0.65 -1.83 10.32
C GLY A 469 0.44 -0.88 9.13
N SER A 470 1.35 -0.84 8.15
CA SER A 470 1.20 0.00 6.97
C SER A 470 0.37 -0.69 5.88
N LEU A 471 -0.47 0.09 5.22
CA LEU A 471 -1.25 -0.29 4.05
C LEU A 471 -0.93 0.63 2.88
N VAL A 472 -1.13 0.10 1.69
CA VAL A 472 -1.25 0.89 0.47
C VAL A 472 -2.62 0.58 -0.12
N ALA A 473 -3.29 1.61 -0.64
CA ALA A 473 -4.53 1.45 -1.39
C ALA A 473 -4.48 2.27 -2.68
N THR A 474 -5.18 1.83 -3.72
CA THR A 474 -5.29 2.53 -5.01
C THR A 474 -6.73 2.93 -5.29
N GLY A 475 -6.90 4.13 -5.82
CA GLY A 475 -8.19 4.64 -6.31
C GLY A 475 -8.01 5.58 -7.50
N GLU A 476 -8.34 6.86 -7.33
CA GLU A 476 -7.86 7.92 -8.23
C GLU A 476 -6.35 8.15 -8.10
N GLU A 477 -5.84 8.02 -6.87
CA GLU A 477 -4.41 8.08 -6.52
C GLU A 477 -4.03 6.91 -5.60
N PHE A 478 -2.75 6.77 -5.28
CA PHE A 478 -2.29 5.86 -4.23
C PHE A 478 -2.33 6.56 -2.89
N SER A 479 -2.89 5.89 -1.88
CA SER A 479 -2.78 6.30 -0.49
C SER A 479 -1.94 5.28 0.28
N VAL A 480 -0.87 5.77 0.92
CA VAL A 480 0.03 4.99 1.77
C VAL A 480 -0.19 5.45 3.19
N PHE A 481 -0.68 4.56 4.06
CA PHE A 481 -1.06 4.97 5.40
C PHE A 481 -0.79 3.91 6.46
N ARG A 482 -0.66 4.36 7.71
CA ARG A 482 -0.62 3.55 8.91
C ARG A 482 -1.47 4.21 9.97
N THR A 483 -2.41 3.47 10.51
CA THR A 483 -3.33 3.96 11.55
C THR A 483 -2.70 3.81 12.94
N ILE A 484 -3.20 4.53 13.93
CA ILE A 484 -2.82 4.31 15.33
C ILE A 484 -3.36 2.99 15.91
N SER A 485 -4.34 2.39 15.25
CA SER A 485 -5.09 1.22 15.73
C SER A 485 -4.48 -0.14 15.36
N VAL A 486 -3.57 -0.19 14.38
CA VAL A 486 -3.01 -1.44 13.82
C VAL A 486 -1.50 -1.36 13.60
#